data_AF-A0A961EVT1-F1
#
_entry.id   AF-A0A961EVT1-F1
#
_cell.length_a   1.000
_cell.length_b   1.000
_cell.length_c   1.000
_cell.angle_alpha   90.00
_cell.angle_beta   90.00
_cell.angle_gamma   90.00
#
_symmetry.space_group_name_H-M   'P 1'
#
loop_
_entity.id
_entity.type
_entity.pdbx_description
1 polymer ?
#
loop_
_entity_poly.entity_id
_entity_poly.type
_entity_poly.pdbx_seq_one_letter_code
_entity_poly.pdbx_strand_id
1 'polypeptide(L)'
;KQKHNVLHHTYTNVSDLDDDLDTGGLLRLSPSQEWKPWHRMQQWYAFPLYSLLTISWLTFYDFQKLITGRIGSHKMPQTLVRDKLFFLLTKVFYFTYTIVIPLFFHPVLYVLLAFLAIHIVTGITLAVVFQLAHTTAATDFPEADSESGKLPEDWATHQVHTTADFAPGNRILGWYLGGLNYQVEHHLFSRICHVHYPALSRIVKKTCEEYSIAYRAFP
;
A
#
# COMPACT_ATOMS: atom_id res chain seq x y z
N LYS A 1 -5.76 1.81 -10.18
CA LYS A 1 -7.21 2.12 -10.04
C LYS A 1 -8.00 0.93 -9.47
N GLN A 2 -8.04 -0.23 -10.12
CA GLN A 2 -8.83 -1.37 -9.60
C GLN A 2 -8.29 -1.91 -8.26
N LYS A 3 -6.98 -2.16 -8.16
CA LYS A 3 -6.33 -2.61 -6.91
C LYS A 3 -6.60 -1.64 -5.75
N HIS A 4 -6.08 -0.42 -5.87
CA HIS A 4 -6.14 0.57 -4.79
C HIS A 4 -7.54 1.17 -4.60
N ASN A 5 -8.03 1.92 -5.58
CA ASN A 5 -9.22 2.75 -5.43
C ASN A 5 -10.55 1.96 -5.39
N VAL A 6 -10.56 0.68 -5.75
CA VAL A 6 -11.76 -0.15 -5.70
C VAL A 6 -11.61 -1.21 -4.62
N LEU A 7 -10.66 -2.15 -4.77
CA LEU A 7 -10.57 -3.27 -3.84
C LEU A 7 -10.08 -2.82 -2.46
N HIS A 8 -8.89 -2.22 -2.37
CA HIS A 8 -8.32 -1.81 -1.09
C HIS A 8 -9.19 -0.78 -0.37
N HIS A 9 -9.73 0.24 -1.06
CA HIS A 9 -10.64 1.23 -0.44
C HIS A 9 -12.00 0.66 -0.03
N THR A 10 -12.39 -0.53 -0.52
CA THR A 10 -13.62 -1.22 -0.09
C THR A 10 -13.36 -2.17 1.06
N TYR A 11 -12.20 -2.82 1.09
CA TYR A 11 -11.88 -3.92 2.00
C TYR A 11 -10.60 -3.67 2.80
N THR A 12 -10.33 -2.43 3.19
CA THR A 12 -9.08 -2.06 3.87
C THR A 12 -8.90 -2.93 5.12
N ASN A 13 -7.73 -3.56 5.25
CA ASN A 13 -7.39 -4.48 6.35
C ASN A 13 -8.30 -5.72 6.51
N VAL A 14 -9.21 -5.99 5.58
CA VAL A 14 -10.00 -7.22 5.60
C VAL A 14 -9.17 -8.34 5.00
N SER A 15 -8.86 -9.34 5.82
CA SER A 15 -8.00 -10.44 5.38
C SER A 15 -8.65 -11.25 4.24
N ASP A 16 -7.83 -11.77 3.34
CA ASP A 16 -8.22 -12.46 2.10
C ASP A 16 -8.93 -11.62 1.02
N LEU A 17 -9.39 -10.41 1.37
CA LEU A 17 -9.99 -9.46 0.42
C LEU A 17 -9.04 -8.30 0.08
N ASP A 18 -8.22 -7.87 1.04
CA ASP A 18 -7.18 -6.87 0.82
C ASP A 18 -5.88 -7.50 0.29
N ASP A 19 -5.62 -7.35 -1.02
CA ASP A 19 -4.37 -7.78 -1.68
C ASP A 19 -3.14 -7.09 -1.08
N ASP A 20 -3.29 -5.96 -0.36
CA ASP A 20 -2.18 -5.27 0.30
C ASP A 20 -1.69 -5.99 1.57
N LEU A 21 -2.48 -6.90 2.14
CA LEU A 21 -2.07 -7.76 3.25
C LEU A 21 -1.40 -9.06 2.79
N ASP A 22 -1.52 -9.44 1.50
CA ASP A 22 -0.96 -10.69 0.98
C ASP A 22 0.52 -10.54 0.62
N THR A 23 1.37 -11.19 1.42
CA THR A 23 2.82 -11.25 1.21
C THR A 23 3.31 -12.67 0.84
N GLY A 24 2.40 -13.56 0.41
CA GLY A 24 2.70 -14.98 0.21
C GLY A 24 3.06 -15.71 1.51
N GLY A 25 2.68 -15.16 2.67
CA GLY A 25 2.99 -15.68 4.00
C GLY A 25 4.42 -15.41 4.47
N LEU A 26 5.19 -14.59 3.76
CA LEU A 26 6.52 -14.15 4.22
C LEU A 26 6.40 -13.25 5.44
N LEU A 27 5.45 -12.31 5.42
CA LEU A 27 5.09 -11.45 6.53
C LEU A 27 3.67 -11.74 6.99
N ARG A 28 3.47 -11.73 8.30
CA ARG A 28 2.17 -11.66 8.93
C ARG A 28 1.84 -10.20 9.21
N LEU A 29 0.90 -9.66 8.46
CA LEU A 29 0.46 -8.26 8.51
C LEU A 29 -0.91 -8.08 9.19
N SER A 30 -1.67 -9.17 9.32
CA SER A 30 -2.96 -9.20 10.03
C SER A 30 -2.97 -10.24 11.15
N PRO A 31 -3.72 -10.03 12.25
CA PRO A 31 -3.94 -11.02 13.29
C PRO A 31 -4.62 -12.33 12.82
N SER A 32 -5.46 -12.28 11.79
CA SER A 32 -6.19 -13.47 11.31
C SER A 32 -5.37 -14.35 10.37
N GLN A 33 -4.25 -13.83 9.85
CA GLN A 33 -3.33 -14.62 9.04
C GLN A 33 -2.67 -15.73 9.88
N GLU A 34 -2.57 -16.91 9.28
CA GLU A 34 -1.91 -18.07 9.88
C GLU A 34 -0.47 -17.72 10.30
N TRP A 35 -0.14 -18.00 11.57
CA TRP A 35 1.21 -17.83 12.07
C TRP A 35 2.11 -18.97 11.57
N LYS A 36 3.29 -18.61 11.11
CA LYS A 36 4.35 -19.54 10.69
C LYS A 36 5.60 -19.32 11.54
N PRO A 37 6.43 -20.36 11.77
CA PRO A 37 7.58 -20.26 12.68
C PRO A 37 8.55 -19.10 12.43
N TRP A 38 8.75 -18.73 11.17
CA TRP A 38 9.60 -17.60 10.81
C TRP A 38 9.02 -16.25 11.21
N HIS A 39 7.71 -16.09 11.41
CA HIS A 39 7.12 -14.81 11.84
C HIS A 39 7.64 -14.35 13.21
N ARG A 40 8.16 -15.26 14.05
CA ARG A 40 8.85 -14.90 15.32
C ARG A 40 10.06 -13.98 15.12
N MET A 41 10.68 -14.04 13.95
CA MET A 41 11.86 -13.23 13.60
C MET A 41 11.51 -12.10 12.62
N GLN A 42 10.22 -11.86 12.36
CA GLN A 42 9.76 -10.89 11.36
C GLN A 42 10.30 -9.48 11.59
N GLN A 43 10.43 -9.06 12.84
CA GLN A 43 11.02 -7.76 13.18
C GLN A 43 12.44 -7.56 12.61
N TRP A 44 13.18 -8.64 12.35
CA TRP A 44 14.54 -8.59 11.81
C TRP A 44 14.60 -8.64 10.29
N TYR A 45 13.78 -9.47 9.65
CA TYR A 45 13.82 -9.62 8.18
C TYR A 45 12.76 -8.80 7.44
N ALA A 46 11.81 -8.16 8.13
CA ALA A 46 10.80 -7.32 7.48
C ALA A 46 11.43 -6.17 6.69
N PHE A 47 12.39 -5.44 7.26
CA PHE A 47 13.07 -4.35 6.55
C PHE A 47 13.85 -4.82 5.31
N PRO A 48 14.64 -5.91 5.37
CA PRO A 48 15.17 -6.55 4.17
C PRO A 48 14.10 -6.89 3.13
N LEU A 49 12.95 -7.45 3.52
CA LEU A 49 11.86 -7.74 2.59
C LEU A 49 11.22 -6.48 2.01
N TYR A 50 11.05 -5.43 2.81
CA TYR A 50 10.54 -4.13 2.37
C TYR A 50 11.41 -3.53 1.26
N SER A 51 12.73 -3.71 1.34
CA SER A 51 13.65 -3.27 0.28
C SER A 51 13.37 -3.92 -1.08
N LEU A 52 12.74 -5.09 -1.10
CA LEU A 52 12.40 -5.82 -2.31
C LEU A 52 11.02 -5.46 -2.86
N LEU A 53 10.23 -4.62 -2.17
CA LEU A 53 8.86 -4.31 -2.55
C LEU A 53 8.74 -3.85 -4.01
N THR A 54 9.45 -2.79 -4.38
CA THR A 54 9.37 -2.22 -5.73
C THR A 54 9.98 -3.14 -6.80
N ILE A 55 11.00 -3.93 -6.45
CA ILE A 55 11.57 -4.94 -7.35
C ILE A 55 10.54 -6.03 -7.61
N SER A 56 9.87 -6.54 -6.58
CA SER A 56 8.87 -7.59 -6.70
C SER A 56 7.67 -7.16 -7.53
N TRP A 57 7.22 -5.90 -7.43
CA TRP A 57 6.21 -5.34 -8.32
C TRP A 57 6.72 -5.25 -9.75
N LEU A 58 7.94 -4.73 -9.91
CA LEU A 58 8.55 -4.55 -11.22
C LEU A 58 8.65 -5.87 -12.01
N THR A 59 9.05 -6.97 -11.35
CA THR A 59 9.46 -8.22 -12.00
C THR A 59 8.46 -9.37 -11.86
N PHE A 60 7.65 -9.40 -10.79
CA PHE A 60 6.82 -10.56 -10.47
C PHE A 60 5.33 -10.22 -10.36
N TYR A 61 4.94 -9.45 -9.34
CA TYR A 61 3.51 -9.28 -9.00
C TYR A 61 2.70 -8.60 -10.11
N ASP A 62 3.27 -7.62 -10.82
CA ASP A 62 2.55 -6.99 -11.92
C ASP A 62 2.31 -7.97 -13.08
N PHE A 63 3.29 -8.83 -13.38
CA PHE A 63 3.15 -9.86 -14.41
C PHE A 63 2.20 -10.97 -13.97
N GLN A 64 2.25 -11.38 -12.70
CA GLN A 64 1.31 -12.34 -12.14
C GLN A 64 -0.13 -11.84 -12.31
N LYS A 65 -0.42 -10.57 -11.98
CA LYS A 65 -1.74 -9.95 -12.19
C LYS A 65 -2.12 -9.89 -13.66
N LEU A 66 -1.18 -9.56 -14.56
CA LEU A 66 -1.41 -9.52 -16.01
C LEU A 66 -1.75 -10.91 -16.60
N ILE A 67 -1.03 -11.95 -16.16
CA ILE A 67 -1.18 -13.32 -16.66
C ILE A 67 -2.44 -13.97 -16.10
N THR A 68 -2.67 -13.84 -14.79
CA THR A 68 -3.82 -14.45 -14.12
C THR A 68 -5.12 -13.68 -14.35
N GLY A 69 -5.03 -12.38 -14.67
CA GLY A 69 -6.17 -11.49 -14.75
C GLY A 69 -6.90 -11.34 -13.41
N ARG A 70 -6.18 -11.47 -12.29
CA ARG A 70 -6.72 -11.45 -10.93
C ARG A 70 -5.90 -10.55 -10.01
N ILE A 71 -6.57 -10.00 -8.99
CA ILE A 71 -5.98 -9.30 -7.85
C ILE A 71 -6.54 -10.00 -6.61
N GLY A 72 -5.70 -10.67 -5.83
CA GLY A 72 -6.15 -11.67 -4.87
C GLY A 72 -7.16 -12.65 -5.48
N SER A 73 -8.31 -12.77 -4.82
CA SER A 73 -9.45 -13.59 -5.25
C SER A 73 -10.33 -12.92 -6.34
N HIS A 74 -10.14 -11.64 -6.63
CA HIS A 74 -11.00 -10.86 -7.52
C HIS A 74 -10.54 -10.90 -8.98
N LYS A 75 -11.49 -11.18 -9.89
CA LYS A 75 -11.25 -11.12 -11.33
C LYS A 75 -11.14 -9.66 -11.79
N MET A 76 -10.07 -9.34 -12.49
CA MET A 76 -9.90 -8.02 -13.10
C MET A 76 -10.87 -7.83 -14.27
N PRO A 77 -11.36 -6.60 -14.50
CA PRO A 77 -12.04 -6.26 -15.75
C PRO A 77 -11.19 -6.64 -16.95
N GLN A 78 -11.84 -6.95 -18.09
CA GLN A 78 -11.11 -7.26 -19.32
C GLN A 78 -10.17 -6.11 -19.68
N THR A 79 -8.87 -6.40 -19.65
CA THR A 79 -7.82 -5.48 -20.05
C THR A 79 -7.75 -5.45 -21.57
N LEU A 80 -7.88 -4.25 -22.16
CA LEU A 80 -7.74 -4.06 -23.60
C LEU A 80 -6.30 -4.38 -24.03
N VAL A 81 -6.13 -4.87 -25.27
CA VAL A 81 -4.80 -5.16 -25.85
C VAL A 81 -3.90 -3.91 -25.78
N ARG A 82 -4.46 -2.72 -26.03
CA ARG A 82 -3.75 -1.45 -25.91
C ARG A 82 -3.15 -1.25 -24.51
N ASP A 83 -3.89 -1.56 -23.45
CA ASP A 83 -3.42 -1.33 -22.08
C ASP A 83 -2.33 -2.34 -21.69
N LYS A 84 -2.42 -3.59 -22.18
CA LYS A 84 -1.36 -4.58 -22.04
C LYS A 84 -0.07 -4.17 -22.76
N LEU A 85 -0.21 -3.65 -23.99
CA LEU A 85 0.92 -3.15 -24.76
C LEU A 85 1.55 -1.94 -24.08
N PHE A 86 0.75 -0.99 -23.60
CA PHE A 86 1.22 0.16 -22.85
C PHE A 86 1.98 -0.26 -21.59
N PHE A 87 1.46 -1.23 -20.83
CA PHE A 87 2.16 -1.82 -19.69
C PHE A 87 3.53 -2.41 -20.10
N LEU A 88 3.60 -3.21 -21.16
CA LEU A 88 4.86 -3.81 -21.58
C LEU A 88 5.86 -2.75 -22.07
N LEU A 89 5.41 -1.78 -22.85
CA LEU A 89 6.25 -0.69 -23.35
C LEU A 89 6.80 0.17 -22.22
N THR A 90 6.00 0.47 -21.20
CA THR A 90 6.47 1.21 -20.01
C THR A 90 7.49 0.43 -19.20
N LYS A 91 7.37 -0.90 -19.09
CA LYS A 91 8.40 -1.77 -18.48
C LYS A 91 9.70 -1.77 -19.28
N VAL A 92 9.62 -1.94 -20.60
CA VAL A 92 10.79 -1.89 -21.50
C VAL A 92 11.46 -0.52 -21.43
N PHE A 93 10.68 0.55 -21.48
CA PHE A 93 11.18 1.91 -21.33
C PHE A 93 11.88 2.10 -19.97
N TYR A 94 11.29 1.64 -18.87
CA TYR A 94 11.89 1.74 -17.54
C TYR A 94 13.25 1.05 -17.46
N PHE A 95 13.37 -0.20 -17.90
CA PHE A 95 14.65 -0.92 -17.90
C PHE A 95 15.66 -0.29 -18.87
N THR A 96 15.18 0.20 -20.02
CA THR A 96 16.04 0.89 -20.98
C THR A 96 16.62 2.16 -20.35
N TYR A 97 15.77 2.96 -19.72
CA TYR A 97 16.16 4.23 -19.10
C TYR A 97 17.07 4.03 -17.87
N THR A 98 16.74 3.08 -17.00
CA THR A 98 17.42 2.91 -15.71
C THR A 98 18.64 2.00 -15.77
N ILE A 99 18.74 1.11 -16.76
CA ILE A 99 19.84 0.15 -16.89
C ILE A 99 20.55 0.32 -18.24
N VAL A 100 19.84 0.16 -19.36
CA VAL A 100 20.49 0.09 -20.68
C VAL A 100 21.22 1.38 -21.05
N ILE A 101 20.60 2.55 -20.86
CA ILE A 101 21.23 3.84 -21.14
C ILE A 101 22.47 4.06 -20.25
N PRO A 102 22.41 3.94 -18.91
CA PRO A 102 23.58 4.07 -18.05
C PRO A 102 24.74 3.12 -18.37
N LEU A 103 24.46 1.91 -18.89
CA LEU A 103 25.50 0.95 -19.28
C LEU A 103 26.39 1.43 -20.43
N PHE A 104 25.95 2.41 -21.24
CA PHE A 104 26.82 3.03 -22.25
C PHE A 104 27.84 4.00 -21.64
N PHE A 105 27.62 4.46 -20.40
CA PHE A 105 28.43 5.51 -19.77
C PHE A 105 29.19 5.04 -18.53
N HIS A 106 28.78 3.92 -17.93
CA HIS A 106 29.31 3.45 -16.64
C HIS A 106 29.55 1.93 -16.61
N PRO A 107 30.54 1.45 -15.82
CA PRO A 107 30.72 0.03 -15.54
C PRO A 107 29.46 -0.66 -15.02
N VAL A 108 29.26 -1.90 -15.46
CA VAL A 108 28.08 -2.73 -15.11
C VAL A 108 27.81 -2.74 -13.59
N LEU A 109 28.87 -2.91 -12.79
CA LEU A 109 28.74 -2.97 -11.33
C LEU A 109 28.12 -1.68 -10.76
N TYR A 110 28.52 -0.49 -11.23
CA TYR A 110 27.98 0.77 -10.71
C TYR A 110 26.53 0.99 -11.13
N VAL A 111 26.16 0.61 -12.35
CA VAL A 111 24.76 0.69 -12.80
C VAL A 111 23.88 -0.21 -11.96
N LEU A 112 24.28 -1.47 -11.73
CA LEU A 112 23.52 -2.40 -10.91
C LEU A 112 23.43 -1.96 -9.45
N LEU A 113 24.52 -1.45 -8.88
CA LEU A 113 24.49 -0.92 -7.51
C LEU A 113 23.57 0.29 -7.38
N ALA A 114 23.60 1.22 -8.34
CA ALA A 114 22.69 2.38 -8.34
C ALA A 114 21.23 1.95 -8.49
N PHE A 115 20.95 1.03 -9.42
CA PHE A 115 19.61 0.46 -9.61
C PHE A 115 19.09 -0.19 -8.32
N LEU A 116 19.89 -1.04 -7.69
CA LEU A 116 19.54 -1.68 -6.42
C LEU A 116 19.36 -0.66 -5.30
N ALA A 117 20.24 0.34 -5.17
CA ALA A 117 20.14 1.37 -4.15
C ALA A 117 18.83 2.17 -4.27
N ILE A 118 18.45 2.59 -5.48
CA ILE A 118 17.18 3.29 -5.74
C ILE A 118 16.00 2.42 -5.31
N HIS A 119 15.99 1.15 -5.71
CA HIS A 119 14.90 0.23 -5.40
C HIS A 119 14.81 -0.12 -3.90
N ILE A 120 15.96 -0.30 -3.23
CA ILE A 120 16.03 -0.53 -1.79
C ILE A 120 15.46 0.66 -1.02
N VAL A 121 15.93 1.87 -1.32
CA VAL A 121 15.48 3.10 -0.65
C VAL A 121 13.98 3.31 -0.90
N THR A 122 13.54 3.19 -2.15
CA THR A 122 12.13 3.39 -2.51
C THR A 122 11.24 2.30 -1.90
N GLY A 123 11.68 1.04 -1.91
CA GLY A 123 10.95 -0.10 -1.35
C GLY A 123 10.75 0.04 0.16
N ILE A 124 11.82 0.35 0.90
CA ILE A 124 11.74 0.59 2.34
C ILE A 124 10.83 1.79 2.62
N THR A 125 11.00 2.90 1.90
CA THR A 125 10.20 4.12 2.10
C THR A 125 8.70 3.84 1.92
N LEU A 126 8.32 3.22 0.79
CA LEU A 126 6.91 2.89 0.52
C LEU A 126 6.34 1.90 1.53
N ALA A 127 7.07 0.84 1.86
CA ALA A 127 6.60 -0.16 2.81
C ALA A 127 6.38 0.44 4.20
N VAL A 128 7.32 1.24 4.69
CA VAL A 128 7.18 1.90 6.01
C VAL A 128 5.98 2.85 6.00
N VAL A 129 5.82 3.65 4.95
CA VAL A 129 4.68 4.57 4.81
C VAL A 129 3.35 3.81 4.84
N PHE A 130 3.20 2.74 4.06
CA PHE A 130 1.96 1.96 4.05
C PHE A 130 1.72 1.22 5.36
N GLN A 131 2.76 0.69 6.00
CA GLN A 131 2.59 -0.06 7.26
C GLN A 131 2.23 0.86 8.43
N LEU A 132 2.80 2.07 8.50
CA LEU A 132 2.40 3.07 9.48
C LEU A 132 0.96 3.54 9.28
N ALA A 133 0.48 3.53 8.03
CA ALA A 133 -0.84 3.98 7.67
C ALA A 133 -1.96 2.93 7.90
N HIS A 134 -1.62 1.64 7.90
CA HIS A 134 -2.60 0.54 7.87
C HIS A 134 -2.34 -0.60 8.84
N THR A 135 -1.07 -0.96 9.08
CA THR A 135 -0.73 -2.18 9.82
C THR A 135 0.01 -1.84 11.11
N THR A 136 -0.67 -1.09 11.97
CA THR A 136 -0.19 -0.74 13.30
C THR A 136 -0.96 -1.51 14.36
N ALA A 137 -0.46 -1.51 15.60
CA ALA A 137 -1.20 -2.08 16.72
C ALA A 137 -2.47 -1.29 17.07
N ALA A 138 -2.63 -0.06 16.56
CA ALA A 138 -3.82 0.73 16.82
C ALA A 138 -4.93 0.40 15.82
N THR A 139 -4.62 0.20 14.54
CA THR A 139 -5.59 -0.03 13.45
C THR A 139 -6.28 -1.38 13.56
N ASP A 140 -7.56 -1.41 13.18
CA ASP A 140 -8.38 -2.62 13.26
C ASP A 140 -8.25 -3.49 11.99
N PHE A 141 -8.53 -4.78 12.16
CA PHE A 141 -8.54 -5.79 11.10
C PHE A 141 -9.88 -6.53 11.11
N PRO A 142 -10.95 -5.90 10.61
CA PRO A 142 -12.29 -6.47 10.68
C PRO A 142 -12.43 -7.67 9.75
N GLU A 143 -13.25 -8.62 10.18
CA GLU A 143 -13.66 -9.76 9.37
C GLU A 143 -15.12 -9.59 8.94
N ALA A 144 -15.45 -10.14 7.78
CA ALA A 144 -16.85 -10.19 7.36
C ALA A 144 -17.60 -11.18 8.25
N ASP A 145 -18.82 -10.82 8.64
CA ASP A 145 -19.72 -11.69 9.38
C ASP A 145 -19.99 -12.98 8.60
N SER A 146 -19.90 -14.13 9.27
CA SER A 146 -19.91 -15.44 8.63
C SER A 146 -21.26 -15.83 8.03
N GLU A 147 -22.36 -15.27 8.55
CA GLU A 147 -23.72 -15.56 8.07
C GLU A 147 -24.16 -14.58 6.97
N SER A 148 -23.94 -13.28 7.18
CA SER A 148 -24.40 -12.23 6.26
C SER A 148 -23.38 -11.86 5.18
N GLY A 149 -22.11 -12.20 5.37
CA GLY A 149 -20.99 -11.83 4.49
C GLY A 149 -20.71 -10.32 4.47
N LYS A 150 -21.23 -9.55 5.43
CA LYS A 150 -21.08 -8.10 5.50
C LYS A 150 -20.03 -7.70 6.52
N LEU A 151 -19.38 -6.56 6.26
CA LEU A 151 -18.55 -5.92 7.28
C LEU A 151 -19.43 -5.38 8.41
N PRO A 152 -18.94 -5.39 9.66
CA PRO A 152 -19.72 -5.03 10.83
C PRO A 152 -20.07 -3.53 10.90
N GLU A 153 -19.29 -2.69 10.23
CA GLU A 153 -19.36 -1.24 10.32
C GLU A 153 -19.82 -0.61 9.00
N ASP A 154 -20.35 0.61 9.08
CA ASP A 154 -20.55 1.42 7.87
C ASP A 154 -19.19 1.78 7.25
N TRP A 155 -19.24 2.16 5.97
CA TRP A 155 -18.02 2.42 5.19
C TRP A 155 -17.12 3.49 5.82
N ALA A 156 -17.68 4.57 6.36
CA ALA A 156 -16.86 5.67 6.88
C ALA A 156 -16.16 5.28 8.18
N THR A 157 -16.90 4.64 9.10
CA THR A 157 -16.33 4.12 10.35
C THR A 157 -15.24 3.09 10.05
N HIS A 158 -15.48 2.18 9.10
CA HIS A 158 -14.49 1.20 8.66
C HIS A 158 -13.19 1.87 8.16
N GLN A 159 -13.27 2.92 7.35
CA GLN A 159 -12.07 3.64 6.90
C GLN A 159 -11.30 4.27 8.06
N VAL A 160 -11.99 4.92 9.00
CA VAL A 160 -11.34 5.54 10.17
C VAL A 160 -10.71 4.48 11.07
N HIS A 161 -11.34 3.31 11.21
CA HIS A 161 -10.85 2.27 12.08
C HIS A 161 -9.67 1.49 11.50
N THR A 162 -9.64 1.30 10.18
CA THR A 162 -8.60 0.50 9.52
C THR A 162 -7.38 1.31 9.09
N THR A 163 -7.43 2.63 9.21
CA THR A 163 -6.32 3.52 8.84
C THR A 163 -5.84 4.38 10.00
N ALA A 164 -4.63 4.89 9.86
CA ALA A 164 -4.04 5.82 10.81
C ALA A 164 -3.24 6.90 10.10
N ASP A 165 -3.30 8.11 10.65
CA ASP A 165 -2.41 9.19 10.27
C ASP A 165 -1.09 9.10 11.01
N PHE A 166 -0.03 9.64 10.43
CA PHE A 166 1.28 9.73 11.08
C PHE A 166 1.98 11.04 10.75
N ALA A 167 2.72 11.57 11.72
CA ALA A 167 3.34 12.88 11.66
C ALA A 167 2.43 14.00 11.06
N PRO A 168 1.15 14.10 11.47
CA PRO A 168 0.26 15.10 10.93
C PRO A 168 0.77 16.51 11.29
N GLY A 169 0.83 17.40 10.30
CA GLY A 169 1.34 18.76 10.46
C GLY A 169 2.81 18.94 10.09
N ASN A 170 3.56 17.85 9.88
CA ASN A 170 4.91 17.93 9.31
C ASN A 170 4.83 18.29 7.81
N ARG A 171 5.02 19.57 7.49
CA ARG A 171 4.89 20.08 6.11
C ARG A 171 5.91 19.48 5.14
N ILE A 172 7.11 19.18 5.62
CA ILE A 172 8.18 18.60 4.78
C ILE A 172 7.80 17.17 4.42
N LEU A 173 7.41 16.38 5.42
CA LEU A 173 7.00 15.00 5.20
C LEU A 173 5.71 14.91 4.39
N GLY A 174 4.71 15.75 4.70
CA GLY A 174 3.45 15.79 3.95
C GLY A 174 3.64 16.15 2.48
N TRP A 175 4.56 17.07 2.16
CA TRP A 175 4.92 17.35 0.77
C TRP A 175 5.65 16.17 0.12
N TYR A 176 6.65 15.60 0.79
CA TYR A 176 7.46 14.49 0.26
C TYR A 176 6.62 13.24 -0.03
N LEU A 177 5.68 12.93 0.86
CA LEU A 177 4.80 11.77 0.76
C LEU A 177 3.54 12.03 -0.07
N GLY A 178 3.34 13.23 -0.59
CA GLY A 178 2.12 13.60 -1.31
C GLY A 178 0.85 13.44 -0.46
N GLY A 179 0.96 13.67 0.84
CA GLY A 179 -0.12 13.57 1.82
C GLY A 179 -0.52 12.17 2.26
N LEU A 180 0.25 11.11 1.93
CA LEU A 180 0.00 9.74 2.43
C LEU A 180 0.12 9.59 3.96
N ASN A 181 0.62 10.63 4.63
CA ASN A 181 0.66 10.70 6.09
C ASN A 181 -0.71 11.10 6.71
N TYR A 182 -1.69 11.44 5.85
CA TYR A 182 -3.09 11.68 6.16
C TYR A 182 -3.95 10.58 5.53
N GLN A 183 -3.78 9.35 6.01
CA GLN A 183 -4.39 8.18 5.40
C GLN A 183 -5.89 8.11 5.65
N VAL A 184 -6.35 8.57 6.83
CA VAL A 184 -7.79 8.60 7.15
C VAL A 184 -8.52 9.47 6.14
N GLU A 185 -8.01 10.66 5.83
CA GLU A 185 -8.62 11.56 4.85
C GLU A 185 -8.45 11.05 3.41
N HIS A 186 -7.34 10.39 3.09
CA HIS A 186 -7.18 9.74 1.77
C HIS A 186 -8.25 8.67 1.54
N HIS A 187 -8.59 7.89 2.57
CA HIS A 187 -9.60 6.84 2.48
C HIS A 187 -11.03 7.39 2.44
N LEU A 188 -11.35 8.36 3.29
CA LEU A 188 -12.67 9.01 3.30
C LEU A 188 -12.89 9.90 2.06
N PHE A 189 -11.83 10.52 1.52
CA PHE A 189 -11.94 11.53 0.48
C PHE A 189 -10.90 11.37 -0.63
N SER A 190 -10.75 10.16 -1.16
CA SER A 190 -9.77 9.80 -2.20
C SER A 190 -9.81 10.61 -3.50
N ARG A 191 -10.84 11.44 -3.70
CA ARG A 191 -10.99 12.36 -4.84
C ARG A 191 -10.60 13.81 -4.53
N ILE A 192 -10.37 14.15 -3.27
CA ILE A 192 -9.93 15.48 -2.86
C ILE A 192 -8.40 15.55 -2.94
N CYS A 193 -7.87 16.68 -3.41
CA CYS A 193 -6.43 16.92 -3.46
C CYS A 193 -5.83 16.93 -2.05
N HIS A 194 -4.70 16.25 -1.88
CA HIS A 194 -4.02 16.06 -0.59
C HIS A 194 -3.61 17.36 0.10
N VAL A 195 -3.48 18.47 -0.64
CA VAL A 195 -3.23 19.81 -0.06
C VAL A 195 -4.32 20.24 0.93
N HIS A 196 -5.52 19.67 0.84
CA HIS A 196 -6.63 19.95 1.74
C HIS A 196 -6.68 19.00 2.95
N TYR A 197 -5.95 17.88 2.95
CA TYR A 197 -5.98 16.89 4.03
C TYR A 197 -5.65 17.49 5.41
N PRO A 198 -4.67 18.40 5.58
CA PRO A 198 -4.44 19.04 6.88
C PRO A 198 -5.61 19.88 7.43
N ALA A 199 -6.48 20.38 6.55
CA ALA A 199 -7.69 21.09 6.96
C ALA A 199 -8.83 20.11 7.22
N LEU A 200 -8.97 19.09 6.35
CA LEU A 200 -9.97 18.05 6.51
C LEU A 200 -9.75 17.21 7.77
N SER A 201 -8.51 16.88 8.11
CA SER A 201 -8.21 16.06 9.29
C SER A 201 -8.70 16.69 10.60
N ARG A 202 -8.68 18.03 10.69
CA ARG A 202 -9.25 18.75 11.83
C ARG A 202 -10.78 18.63 11.89
N ILE A 203 -11.44 18.60 10.73
CA ILE A 203 -12.90 18.43 10.64
C ILE A 203 -13.26 16.98 10.96
N VAL A 204 -12.60 16.01 10.31
CA VAL A 204 -12.79 14.57 10.50
C VAL A 204 -12.58 14.21 11.97
N LYS A 205 -11.46 14.63 12.57
CA LYS A 205 -11.18 14.37 13.99
C LYS A 205 -12.29 14.89 14.89
N LYS A 206 -12.76 16.13 14.67
CA LYS A 206 -13.88 16.70 15.45
C LYS A 206 -15.16 15.89 15.27
N THR A 207 -15.47 15.47 14.05
CA THR A 207 -16.63 14.61 13.78
C THR A 207 -16.49 13.24 14.46
N CYS A 208 -15.31 12.62 14.42
CA CYS A 208 -15.06 11.38 15.15
C CYS A 208 -15.32 11.54 16.66
N GLU A 209 -14.87 12.66 17.25
CA GLU A 209 -15.15 13.00 18.66
C GLU A 209 -16.67 13.15 18.94
N GLU A 210 -17.42 13.82 18.07
CA GLU A 210 -18.88 13.97 18.18
C GLU A 210 -19.63 12.63 18.18
N TYR A 211 -19.14 11.65 17.42
CA TYR A 211 -19.74 10.31 17.29
C TYR A 211 -19.06 9.24 18.15
N SER A 212 -18.12 9.62 19.03
CA SER A 212 -17.35 8.69 19.88
C SER A 212 -16.59 7.61 19.10
N ILE A 213 -16.08 7.96 17.91
CA ILE A 213 -15.24 7.12 17.05
C ILE A 213 -13.76 7.45 17.31
N ALA A 214 -12.91 6.43 17.38
CA ALA A 214 -11.48 6.64 17.65
C ALA A 214 -10.74 7.10 16.38
N TYR A 215 -10.32 8.37 16.35
CA TYR A 215 -9.44 8.89 15.31
C TYR A 215 -7.97 8.60 15.65
N ARG A 216 -7.27 7.82 14.81
CA ARG A 216 -5.91 7.34 15.05
C ARG A 216 -4.89 8.22 14.33
N ALA A 217 -4.04 8.89 15.10
CA ALA A 217 -2.95 9.71 14.56
C ALA A 217 -1.71 9.67 15.46
N PHE A 218 -0.55 9.38 14.86
CA PHE A 218 0.73 9.29 15.55
C PHE A 218 1.62 10.52 15.28
N PRO A 219 2.41 11.00 16.26
CA PRO A 219 3.32 12.14 16.07
C PRO A 219 4.49 11.84 15.13
#